data_AF-A0A527ZLU4-F1
#
_entry.id   AF-A0A527ZLU4-F1
#
_cell.length_a   1.000
_cell.length_b   1.000
_cell.length_c   1.000
_cell.angle_alpha   90.00
_cell.angle_beta   90.00
_cell.angle_gamma   90.00
#
_symmetry.space_group_name_H-M   'P 1'
#
loop_
_entity.id
_entity.type
_entity.pdbx_description
1 polymer ?
#
loop_
_entity_poly.entity_id
_entity_poly.type
_entity_poly.pdbx_seq_one_letter_code
_entity_poly.pdbx_strand_id
1 'polypeptide(L)' 'ICAVLDMLADGTLPAKGFVKQEDIALDAFLANRFGRAYTQHEMVSRLAG' A
#
# COMPACT_ATOMS: atom_id res chain seq x y z
N ILE A 1 -3.47 -6.86 4.61
CA ILE A 1 -2.21 -7.66 4.68
C ILE A 1 -1.75 -8.18 3.32
N CYS A 2 -2.64 -8.69 2.44
CA CYS A 2 -2.27 -9.24 1.12
C CYS A 2 -1.47 -8.26 0.24
N ALA A 3 -1.84 -6.98 0.19
CA ALA A 3 -1.11 -5.97 -0.58
C ALA A 3 0.36 -5.85 -0.15
N VAL A 4 0.64 -5.80 1.16
CA VAL A 4 2.01 -5.69 1.69
C VAL A 4 2.83 -6.95 1.38
N LEU A 5 2.21 -8.14 1.47
CA LEU A 5 2.89 -9.39 1.11
C LEU A 5 3.18 -9.49 -0.39
N ASP A 6 2.27 -8.97 -1.22
CA ASP A 6 2.46 -8.90 -2.67
C ASP A 6 3.61 -7.96 -3.05
N MET A 7 3.65 -6.78 -2.42
CA MET A 7 4.75 -5.81 -2.58
C MET A 7 6.10 -6.34 -2.07
N LEU A 8 6.10 -7.25 -1.10
CA LEU A 8 7.32 -7.96 -0.68
C LEU A 8 7.74 -9.01 -1.72
N ALA A 9 6.78 -9.72 -2.30
CA ALA A 9 7.03 -10.76 -3.29
C ALA A 9 7.50 -10.21 -4.64
N ASP A 10 7.00 -9.04 -5.04
CA ASP A 10 7.37 -8.36 -6.29
C ASP A 10 8.64 -7.49 -6.17
N GLY A 11 9.17 -7.32 -4.96
CA GLY A 11 10.40 -6.59 -4.68
C GLY A 11 10.21 -5.08 -4.47
N THR A 12 8.98 -4.57 -4.44
CA THR A 12 8.67 -3.18 -4.09
C THR A 12 9.10 -2.86 -2.66
N LEU A 13 8.98 -3.81 -1.73
CA LEU A 13 9.44 -3.68 -0.35
C LEU A 13 10.76 -4.45 -0.11
N PRO A 14 11.62 -3.97 0.81
CA PRO A 14 12.84 -4.67 1.18
C PRO A 14 12.56 -6.08 1.72
N ALA A 15 13.23 -7.09 1.17
CA ALA A 15 13.10 -8.49 1.60
C ALA A 15 13.78 -8.81 2.94
N LYS A 16 14.49 -7.84 3.54
CA LYS A 16 15.22 -7.99 4.80
C LYS A 16 15.07 -6.74 5.66
N GLY A 17 15.10 -6.93 6.96
CA GLY A 17 14.89 -5.87 7.94
C GLY A 17 13.43 -5.74 8.35
N PHE A 18 13.08 -4.60 8.93
CA PHE A 18 11.73 -4.31 9.42
C PHE A 18 11.16 -3.14 8.62
N VAL A 19 9.98 -3.34 8.04
CA VAL A 19 9.23 -2.30 7.31
C VAL A 19 8.06 -1.87 8.17
N LYS A 20 8.02 -0.60 8.58
CA LYS A 20 6.86 -0.03 9.25
C LYS A 20 5.78 0.28 8.22
N GLN A 21 4.52 0.18 8.60
CA GLN A 21 3.43 0.43 7.66
C GLN A 21 3.38 1.89 7.22
N GLU A 22 3.70 2.82 8.14
CA GLU A 22 3.78 4.25 7.83
C GLU A 22 4.91 4.63 6.86
N ASP A 23 5.91 3.76 6.69
CA ASP A 23 7.00 3.96 5.74
C ASP A 23 6.63 3.50 4.32
N ILE A 24 5.51 2.78 4.16
CA ILE A 24 5.04 2.33 2.84
C ILE A 24 4.31 3.48 2.15
N ALA A 25 4.78 3.87 0.96
CA ALA A 25 4.14 4.90 0.17
C ALA A 25 2.68 4.52 -0.17
N LEU A 26 1.73 5.39 0.23
CA LEU A 26 0.31 5.15 0.05
C LEU A 26 -0.07 4.93 -1.42
N ASP A 27 0.49 5.72 -2.34
CA ASP A 27 0.21 5.57 -3.77
C ASP A 27 0.68 4.21 -4.32
N ALA A 28 1.84 3.72 -3.86
CA ALA A 28 2.33 2.39 -4.24
C ALA A 28 1.44 1.27 -3.68
N PHE A 29 0.98 1.43 -2.43
CA PHE A 29 0.01 0.52 -1.84
C PHE A 29 -1.31 0.51 -2.62
N LEU A 30 -1.88 1.67 -2.96
CA LEU A 30 -3.16 1.74 -3.68
C LEU A 30 -3.05 1.26 -5.13
N ALA A 31 -1.89 1.39 -5.77
CA ALA A 31 -1.62 0.84 -7.09
C ALA A 31 -1.50 -0.69 -7.09
N ASN A 32 -1.21 -1.30 -5.92
CA ASN A 32 -1.12 -2.75 -5.80
C ASN A 32 -2.47 -3.42 -6.12
N ARG A 33 -2.44 -4.61 -6.74
CA ARG A 33 -3.65 -5.35 -7.14
C ARG A 33 -4.60 -5.63 -5.98
N PHE A 34 -4.12 -5.77 -4.75
CA PHE A 34 -4.96 -5.93 -3.57
C PHE A 34 -5.26 -4.58 -2.89
N GLY A 35 -4.37 -3.59 -3.00
CA GLY A 35 -4.54 -2.27 -2.40
C GLY A 35 -5.54 -1.38 -3.12
N ARG A 36 -5.76 -1.58 -4.42
CA ARG A 36 -6.78 -0.85 -5.21
C ARG A 36 -8.21 -0.97 -4.65
N ALA A 37 -8.48 -1.99 -3.82
CA ALA A 37 -9.76 -2.13 -3.12
C ALA A 37 -10.03 -0.97 -2.14
N TYR A 38 -9.00 -0.23 -1.73
CA TYR A 38 -9.08 0.89 -0.79
C TYR A 38 -9.09 2.26 -1.47
N THR A 39 -8.98 2.33 -2.80
CA THR A 39 -8.95 3.61 -3.54
C THR A 39 -10.20 4.44 -3.31
N GLN A 40 -11.38 3.83 -3.20
CA GLN A 40 -12.63 4.57 -2.96
C GLN A 40 -12.64 5.28 -1.59
N HIS A 41 -12.16 4.60 -0.54
CA HIS A 41 -12.03 5.20 0.78
C HIS A 41 -11.02 6.35 0.78
N GLU A 42 -9.94 6.18 0.01
CA GLU A 42 -8.91 7.21 -0.12
C GLU A 42 -9.41 8.45 -0.86
N MET A 43 -10.13 8.29 -1.97
CA MET A 43 -10.75 9.39 -2.69
C MET A 43 -11.72 10.18 -1.81
N VAL A 44 -12.54 9.48 -1.01
CA VAL A 44 -13.47 10.14 -0.07
C VAL A 44 -12.71 10.93 0.99
N SER A 45 -11.64 10.38 1.58
CA SER A 45 -10.78 11.12 2.52
C SER A 45 -10.14 12.36 1.89
N ARG A 46 -9.67 12.27 0.64
CA ARG A 46 -9.06 13.40 -0.07
C ARG A 46 -10.05 14.53 -0.39
N LEU A 47 -11.33 14.20 -0.62
CA LEU A 47 -12.38 15.19 -0.90
C LEU A 47 -12.94 15.84 0.38
N ALA A 48 -12.73 15.22 1.54
CA ALA A 48 -13.23 15.67 2.83
C ALA A 48 -12.25 16.57 3.60
N GLY A 49 -11.03 16.77 3.09
CA GLY A 49 -9.99 17.65 3.67
C GLY A 49 -9.74 18.87 2.80
#